data_AF-A0A0N5BJI0-F1
#
_entry.id   AF-A0A0N5BJI0-F1
#
_cell.length_a   1.000
_cell.length_b   1.000
_cell.length_c   1.000
_cell.angle_alpha   90.00
_cell.angle_beta   90.00
_cell.angle_gamma   90.00
#
_symmetry.space_group_name_H-M   'P 1'
#
loop_
_entity.id
_entity.type
_entity.pdbx_description
1 polymer ?
#
loop_
_entity_poly.entity_id
_entity_poly.type
_entity_poly.pdbx_seq_one_letter_code
_entity_poly.pdbx_strand_id
1 'polypeptide(L)'
;MPSNESSSNPNNRLISKKNIEKAGIVWAIDKFSICKEKPGELRQSPIFSSNTDDKIKWSLLMYPNGNEDKNKDYISLYLKWEEIDNIDVRAMWIFYVKNFEGEKKYIKFTNTTKFNGNEMLCGNSKFFKRDLLFKSDSKFLVNDTLILGCEIFYFCGLESNANTQTNNNGNEPLNTLTNDFGRMLESAKFSDCVVKVGDSKIRAHKQILASRSEVFDHILTGKQHEPTPNVIEIDKFSPKAVKEMIKYLYTGNLPEMDEMACEMLAIGDEYILNPLKSKAEESLINSLTKDNICDYLVKSEAHSAEILQKWCLRFIYLNPEITVNISEWDKVADVHPLLVGKLFMIFANIE
;
A
#
# COMPACT_ATOMS: atom_id res chain seq x y z
N MET A 1 8.53 -33.79 42.86
CA MET A 1 9.90 -33.32 42.60
C MET A 1 10.25 -33.70 41.17
N PRO A 2 10.88 -32.79 40.42
CA PRO A 2 10.17 -31.85 39.54
C PRO A 2 10.47 -32.04 38.04
N SER A 3 9.76 -31.24 37.22
CA SER A 3 10.20 -30.65 35.93
C SER A 3 10.39 -31.60 34.71
N ASN A 4 9.90 -31.32 33.50
CA ASN A 4 9.64 -30.03 32.88
C ASN A 4 8.47 -30.06 31.90
N GLU A 5 7.70 -28.98 31.98
CA GLU A 5 6.68 -28.55 31.04
C GLU A 5 7.25 -28.37 29.63
N SER A 6 6.53 -28.90 28.64
CA SER A 6 6.63 -28.46 27.26
C SER A 6 5.98 -27.07 27.15
N SER A 7 6.76 -26.02 27.42
CA SER A 7 6.35 -24.66 27.09
C SER A 7 6.48 -24.47 25.57
N SER A 8 5.32 -24.51 24.92
CA SER A 8 5.14 -24.05 23.55
C SER A 8 5.63 -22.61 23.45
N ASN A 9 6.72 -22.42 22.71
CA ASN A 9 7.33 -21.13 22.44
C ASN A 9 6.34 -20.28 21.60
N PRO A 10 5.82 -19.13 22.07
CA PRO A 10 4.80 -18.35 21.38
C PRO A 10 5.41 -17.34 20.38
N ASN A 11 6.58 -17.64 19.81
CA ASN A 11 7.20 -16.82 18.78
C ASN A 11 6.82 -17.30 17.39
N ASN A 12 5.51 -17.42 17.15
CA ASN A 12 4.97 -17.43 15.79
C ASN A 12 4.98 -15.98 15.30
N ARG A 13 6.20 -15.45 15.07
CA ARG A 13 6.37 -14.17 14.36
C ARG A 13 5.60 -14.31 13.06
N LEU A 14 4.53 -13.51 12.91
CA LEU A 14 3.82 -13.38 11.66
C LEU A 14 4.84 -12.92 10.62
N ILE A 15 5.43 -13.86 9.90
CA ILE A 15 5.92 -13.60 8.55
C ILE A 15 4.64 -13.38 7.75
N SER A 16 4.05 -12.18 7.87
CA SER A 16 2.91 -11.81 7.06
C SER A 16 3.43 -11.73 5.64
N LYS A 17 3.12 -12.76 4.85
CA LYS A 17 3.10 -12.61 3.40
C LYS A 17 2.30 -11.34 3.15
N LYS A 18 2.87 -10.38 2.42
CA LYS A 18 2.18 -9.18 1.93
C LYS A 18 1.13 -9.57 0.89
N ASN A 19 0.17 -10.39 1.31
CA ASN A 19 -0.96 -10.79 0.50
C ASN A 19 -1.97 -9.67 0.56
N ILE A 20 -2.50 -9.33 -0.60
CA ILE A 20 -3.62 -8.41 -0.71
C ILE A 20 -4.89 -9.24 -0.56
N GLU A 21 -5.64 -8.94 0.48
CA GLU A 21 -6.88 -9.57 0.84
C GLU A 21 -8.06 -8.84 0.18
N LYS A 22 -9.12 -9.59 -0.15
CA LYS A 22 -10.38 -9.06 -0.68
C LYS A 22 -11.50 -9.38 0.29
N ALA A 23 -12.27 -8.36 0.66
CA ALA A 23 -13.50 -8.54 1.40
C ALA A 23 -14.62 -7.70 0.78
N GLY A 24 -15.84 -7.95 1.23
CA GLY A 24 -16.98 -7.15 0.81
C GLY A 24 -18.25 -7.54 1.53
N ILE A 25 -19.23 -6.67 1.44
CA ILE A 25 -20.55 -6.88 2.00
C ILE A 25 -21.60 -6.30 1.06
N VAL A 26 -22.72 -7.02 0.94
CA VAL A 26 -23.96 -6.49 0.39
C VAL A 26 -24.95 -6.44 1.54
N TRP A 27 -25.37 -5.23 1.90
CA TRP A 27 -26.21 -4.97 3.05
C TRP A 27 -27.59 -4.49 2.59
N ALA A 28 -28.59 -5.35 2.79
CA ALA A 28 -30.00 -5.03 2.55
C ALA A 28 -30.59 -4.38 3.80
N ILE A 29 -31.25 -3.24 3.60
CA ILE A 29 -31.94 -2.49 4.66
C ILE A 29 -33.42 -2.42 4.29
N ASP A 30 -34.19 -3.30 4.90
CA ASP A 30 -35.64 -3.37 4.69
C ASP A 30 -36.35 -2.17 5.30
N LYS A 31 -37.51 -1.86 4.72
CA LYS A 31 -38.43 -0.81 5.18
C LYS A 31 -37.73 0.56 5.30
N PHE A 32 -36.89 0.90 4.34
CA PHE A 32 -36.02 2.08 4.42
C PHE A 32 -36.82 3.38 4.40
N SER A 33 -37.95 3.44 3.70
CA SER A 33 -38.80 4.63 3.60
C SER A 33 -39.36 5.11 4.94
N ILE A 34 -39.56 4.18 5.89
CA ILE A 34 -40.12 4.46 7.22
C ILE A 34 -39.04 4.60 8.32
N CYS A 35 -37.76 4.69 7.94
CA CYS A 35 -36.67 4.97 8.86
C CYS A 35 -36.93 6.26 9.66
N LYS A 36 -36.95 6.14 11.00
CA LYS A 36 -37.24 7.24 11.95
C LYS A 36 -35.98 7.90 12.52
N GLU A 37 -34.81 7.48 12.08
CA GLU A 37 -33.53 7.95 12.58
C GLU A 37 -33.42 9.47 12.43
N LYS A 38 -32.91 10.15 13.45
CA LYS A 38 -32.54 11.57 13.35
C LYS A 38 -31.17 11.73 12.68
N PRO A 39 -30.83 12.93 12.17
CA PRO A 39 -29.45 13.22 11.80
C PRO A 39 -28.47 12.86 12.93
N GLY A 40 -27.38 12.18 12.59
CA GLY A 40 -26.40 11.66 13.54
C GLY A 40 -26.70 10.26 14.12
N GLU A 41 -27.92 9.73 13.95
CA GLU A 41 -28.22 8.34 14.32
C GLU A 41 -27.78 7.38 13.20
N LEU A 42 -27.12 6.29 13.60
CA LEU A 42 -26.50 5.34 12.67
C LEU A 42 -27.05 3.93 12.81
N ARG A 43 -26.92 3.17 11.73
CA ARG A 43 -27.00 1.71 11.72
C ARG A 43 -25.64 1.14 11.36
N GLN A 44 -25.31 0.00 11.97
CA GLN A 44 -24.11 -0.75 11.68
C GLN A 44 -24.47 -2.03 10.93
N SER A 45 -23.69 -2.37 9.90
CA SER A 45 -23.83 -3.64 9.18
C SER A 45 -23.33 -4.82 10.04
N PRO A 46 -23.64 -6.07 9.65
CA PRO A 46 -22.86 -7.21 10.10
C PRO A 46 -21.37 -7.01 9.85
N ILE A 47 -20.54 -7.61 10.71
CA ILE A 47 -19.08 -7.64 10.53
C ILE A 47 -18.76 -8.56 9.34
N PHE A 48 -17.80 -8.15 8.53
CA PHE A 48 -17.29 -8.93 7.40
C PHE A 48 -15.76 -8.91 7.35
N SER A 49 -15.16 -9.93 6.76
CA SER A 49 -13.71 -10.11 6.63
C SER A 49 -13.39 -10.74 5.27
N SER A 50 -12.10 -10.95 4.99
CA SER A 50 -11.69 -11.76 3.85
C SER A 50 -12.10 -13.22 4.06
N ASN A 51 -12.31 -13.95 2.96
CA ASN A 51 -12.53 -15.39 3.00
C ASN A 51 -11.23 -16.17 3.27
N THR A 52 -10.08 -15.55 3.03
CA THR A 52 -8.75 -16.14 3.22
C THR A 52 -8.07 -15.68 4.51
N ASP A 53 -8.55 -14.60 5.13
CA ASP A 53 -8.09 -14.09 6.43
C ASP A 53 -9.25 -13.48 7.23
N ASP A 54 -9.59 -14.09 8.37
CA ASP A 54 -10.66 -13.67 9.27
C ASP A 54 -10.17 -12.77 10.43
N LYS A 55 -8.87 -12.45 10.48
CA LYS A 55 -8.29 -11.58 11.50
C LYS A 55 -8.80 -10.16 11.33
N ILE A 56 -8.62 -9.59 10.14
CA ILE A 56 -9.04 -8.21 9.87
C ILE A 56 -10.54 -8.17 9.62
N LYS A 57 -11.24 -7.43 10.48
CA LYS A 57 -12.69 -7.30 10.48
C LYS A 57 -13.12 -5.88 10.15
N TRP A 58 -14.18 -5.78 9.38
CA TRP A 58 -14.74 -4.54 8.89
C TRP A 58 -16.23 -4.47 9.18
N SER A 59 -16.76 -3.26 9.31
CA SER A 59 -18.19 -3.00 9.29
C SER A 59 -18.50 -1.69 8.55
N LEU A 60 -19.74 -1.55 8.10
CA LEU A 60 -20.24 -0.29 7.54
C LEU A 60 -21.08 0.44 8.58
N LEU A 61 -20.83 1.74 8.74
CA LEU A 61 -21.68 2.66 9.49
C LEU A 61 -22.45 3.53 8.51
N MET A 62 -23.77 3.38 8.50
CA MET A 62 -24.68 4.19 7.69
C MET A 62 -25.45 5.15 8.58
N TYR A 63 -25.48 6.42 8.19
CA TYR A 63 -26.38 7.42 8.76
C TYR A 63 -27.49 7.71 7.74
N PRO A 64 -28.72 7.16 7.93
CA PRO A 64 -29.78 7.30 6.94
C PRO A 64 -30.10 8.77 6.62
N ASN A 65 -30.12 9.62 7.64
CA ASN A 65 -30.49 11.04 7.58
C ASN A 65 -29.27 11.95 7.79
N GLY A 66 -28.11 11.55 7.28
CA GLY A 66 -26.86 12.28 7.40
C GLY A 66 -26.17 12.10 8.76
N ASN A 67 -24.84 12.18 8.76
CA ASN A 67 -24.04 12.11 9.99
C ASN A 67 -24.17 13.36 10.88
N GLU A 68 -24.61 14.48 10.29
CA GLU A 68 -24.80 15.78 10.93
C GLU A 68 -25.96 16.51 10.24
N ASP A 69 -26.56 17.52 10.90
CA ASP A 69 -27.67 18.30 10.36
C ASP A 69 -27.40 18.91 8.98
N LYS A 70 -26.16 19.37 8.74
CA LYS A 70 -25.73 19.94 7.45
C LYS A 70 -25.78 18.94 6.29
N ASN A 71 -25.82 17.65 6.60
CA ASN A 71 -25.82 16.54 5.64
C ASN A 71 -27.15 15.77 5.62
N LYS A 72 -28.21 16.30 6.24
CA LYS A 72 -29.50 15.61 6.42
C LYS A 72 -30.18 15.11 5.13
N ASP A 73 -29.88 15.75 4.00
CA ASP A 73 -30.43 15.40 2.69
C ASP A 73 -29.68 14.22 2.02
N TYR A 74 -28.66 13.67 2.69
CA TYR A 74 -27.82 12.59 2.20
C TYR A 74 -27.84 11.41 3.17
N ILE A 75 -27.65 10.22 2.61
CA ILE A 75 -27.13 9.07 3.36
C ILE A 75 -25.63 9.26 3.47
N SER A 76 -25.10 9.21 4.69
CA SER A 76 -23.67 9.14 4.94
C SER A 76 -23.25 7.70 5.15
N LEU A 77 -22.09 7.31 4.62
CA LEU A 77 -21.60 5.93 4.70
C LEU A 77 -20.12 5.92 5.03
N TYR A 78 -19.74 5.11 6.02
CA TYR A 78 -18.38 4.97 6.50
C TYR A 78 -17.99 3.51 6.62
N LEU A 79 -16.73 3.23 6.33
CA LEU A 79 -16.07 1.96 6.54
C LEU A 79 -15.32 2.06 7.86
N LYS A 80 -15.61 1.12 8.77
CA LYS A 80 -14.96 1.01 10.07
C LYS A 80 -14.09 -0.24 10.07
N TRP A 81 -12.84 -0.08 10.48
CA TRP A 81 -11.96 -1.18 10.86
C TRP A 81 -12.24 -1.56 12.32
N GLU A 82 -12.60 -2.82 12.56
CA GLU A 82 -12.83 -3.38 13.91
C GLU A 82 -11.48 -3.88 14.45
N GLU A 83 -10.72 -2.95 15.04
CA GLU A 83 -9.32 -3.02 15.47
C GLU A 83 -8.73 -4.40 15.83
N ILE A 84 -7.45 -4.55 15.49
CA ILE A 84 -6.52 -5.48 16.14
C ILE A 84 -5.28 -4.69 16.54
N ASP A 85 -4.82 -4.87 17.78
CA ASP A 85 -3.68 -4.14 18.37
C ASP A 85 -2.44 -4.12 17.46
N ASN A 86 -1.80 -2.94 17.35
CA ASN A 86 -0.47 -2.71 16.77
C ASN A 86 -0.29 -3.07 15.27
N ILE A 87 -1.36 -3.07 14.47
CA ILE A 87 -1.26 -3.31 13.03
C ILE A 87 -1.67 -2.05 12.25
N ASP A 88 -0.90 -1.74 11.20
CA ASP A 88 -1.30 -0.75 10.20
C ASP A 88 -1.89 -1.46 8.98
N VAL A 89 -3.10 -1.07 8.59
CA VAL A 89 -3.76 -1.61 7.40
C VAL A 89 -3.78 -0.54 6.31
N ARG A 90 -3.46 -0.92 5.07
CA ARG A 90 -3.69 -0.10 3.88
C ARG A 90 -4.88 -0.69 3.13
N ALA A 91 -5.85 0.15 2.80
CA ALA A 91 -7.05 -0.29 2.10
C ALA A 91 -7.47 0.67 1.00
N MET A 92 -8.07 0.12 -0.07
CA MET A 92 -8.85 0.86 -1.05
C MET A 92 -10.22 0.19 -1.18
N TRP A 93 -11.27 0.95 -1.47
CA TRP A 93 -12.61 0.39 -1.56
C TRP A 93 -13.53 1.20 -2.44
N ILE A 94 -14.66 0.58 -2.78
CA ILE A 94 -15.82 1.27 -3.33
C ILE A 94 -17.00 1.13 -2.39
N PHE A 95 -17.80 2.18 -2.30
CA PHE A 95 -19.19 2.08 -1.88
C PHE A 95 -20.11 2.12 -3.10
N TYR A 96 -21.23 1.42 -3.05
CA TYR A 96 -22.22 1.45 -4.12
C TYR A 96 -23.63 1.22 -3.59
N VAL A 97 -24.62 1.59 -4.41
CA VAL A 97 -26.04 1.29 -4.21
C VAL A 97 -26.51 0.39 -5.35
N LYS A 98 -27.19 -0.71 -5.05
CA LYS A 98 -27.75 -1.55 -6.11
C LYS A 98 -29.08 -0.99 -6.61
N ASN A 99 -29.32 -1.09 -7.91
CA ASN A 99 -30.63 -0.84 -8.49
C ASN A 99 -31.53 -2.10 -8.41
N PHE A 100 -32.76 -2.00 -8.91
CA PHE A 100 -33.70 -3.12 -8.95
C PHE A 100 -33.29 -4.30 -9.84
N GLU A 101 -32.37 -4.07 -10.78
CA GLU A 101 -31.79 -5.11 -11.63
C GLU A 101 -30.62 -5.82 -10.94
N GLY A 102 -30.26 -5.39 -9.72
CA GLY A 102 -29.13 -5.92 -8.96
C GLY A 102 -27.76 -5.35 -9.38
N GLU A 103 -27.74 -4.40 -10.30
CA GLU A 103 -26.53 -3.75 -10.80
C GLU A 103 -25.97 -2.76 -9.78
N LYS A 104 -24.64 -2.72 -9.64
CA LYS A 104 -23.95 -1.69 -8.85
C LYS A 104 -24.11 -0.33 -9.55
N LYS A 105 -24.74 0.63 -8.88
CA LYS A 105 -24.85 2.03 -9.31
C LYS A 105 -24.33 2.95 -8.20
N TYR A 106 -24.18 4.24 -8.51
CA TYR A 106 -23.69 5.25 -7.57
C TYR A 106 -22.40 4.81 -6.87
N ILE A 107 -21.42 4.38 -7.66
CA ILE A 107 -20.14 3.89 -7.16
C ILE A 107 -19.31 5.08 -6.70
N LYS A 108 -18.88 5.07 -5.44
CA LYS A 108 -17.91 6.01 -4.88
C LYS A 108 -16.64 5.25 -4.53
N PHE A 109 -15.60 5.48 -5.32
CA PHE A 109 -14.26 4.98 -5.04
C PHE A 109 -13.54 5.84 -4.01
N THR A 110 -12.89 5.17 -3.06
CA THR A 110 -11.92 5.74 -2.13
C THR A 110 -10.57 5.10 -2.38
N ASN A 111 -9.57 5.94 -2.59
CA ASN A 111 -8.20 5.54 -2.85
C ASN A 111 -7.52 4.98 -1.59
N THR A 112 -6.27 4.54 -1.73
CA THR A 112 -5.42 4.02 -0.65
C THR A 112 -5.51 4.91 0.59
N THR A 113 -6.05 4.36 1.67
CA THR A 113 -6.13 4.99 2.98
C THR A 113 -5.42 4.12 4.00
N LYS A 114 -4.70 4.75 4.93
CA LYS A 114 -4.10 4.09 6.08
C LYS A 114 -5.11 4.02 7.21
N PHE A 115 -5.35 2.82 7.72
CA PHE A 115 -6.03 2.58 8.99
C PHE A 115 -4.99 2.22 10.05
N ASN A 116 -5.14 2.81 11.23
CA ASN A 116 -4.28 2.58 12.40
C ASN A 116 -5.12 2.83 13.68
N GLY A 117 -4.55 2.61 14.87
CA GLY A 117 -5.27 2.76 16.14
C GLY A 117 -5.88 4.16 16.39
N ASN A 118 -5.43 5.20 15.69
CA ASN A 118 -6.02 6.55 15.76
C ASN A 118 -7.05 6.83 14.66
N GLU A 119 -6.93 6.16 13.50
CA GLU A 119 -7.72 6.42 12.30
C GLU A 119 -8.41 5.12 11.83
N MET A 120 -9.50 4.77 12.50
CA MET A 120 -10.21 3.51 12.27
C MET A 120 -11.46 3.65 11.39
N LEU A 121 -11.83 4.88 11.03
CA LEU A 121 -13.08 5.20 10.35
C LEU A 121 -12.82 6.12 9.16
N CYS A 122 -13.23 5.72 7.97
CA CYS A 122 -13.14 6.54 6.77
C CYS A 122 -14.41 6.40 5.92
N GLY A 123 -14.90 7.49 5.34
CA GLY A 123 -16.15 7.46 4.61
C GLY A 123 -16.53 8.74 3.90
N ASN A 124 -17.79 8.82 3.50
CA ASN A 124 -18.34 9.95 2.78
C ASN A 124 -19.63 10.43 3.46
N SER A 125 -19.57 11.66 4.00
CA SER A 125 -20.70 12.31 4.66
C SER A 125 -21.85 12.65 3.71
N LYS A 126 -21.58 12.76 2.40
CA LYS A 126 -22.56 13.01 1.34
C LYS A 126 -22.49 11.91 0.28
N PHE A 127 -22.63 10.65 0.70
CA PHE A 127 -22.49 9.49 -0.18
C PHE A 127 -23.63 9.40 -1.21
N PHE A 128 -24.89 9.40 -0.76
CA PHE A 128 -26.05 9.23 -1.65
C PHE A 128 -27.15 10.22 -1.32
N LYS A 129 -27.63 11.00 -2.30
CA LYS A 129 -28.69 11.99 -2.06
C LYS A 129 -30.04 11.29 -1.87
N ARG A 130 -30.70 11.54 -0.74
CA ARG A 130 -31.95 10.84 -0.35
C ARG A 130 -33.09 11.05 -1.34
N ASP A 131 -33.20 12.23 -1.92
CA ASP A 131 -34.24 12.53 -2.93
C ASP A 131 -34.25 11.54 -4.09
N LEU A 132 -33.09 10.95 -4.43
CA LEU A 132 -32.98 9.96 -5.51
C LEU A 132 -33.69 8.65 -5.20
N LEU A 133 -33.94 8.33 -3.92
CA LEU A 133 -34.68 7.14 -3.50
C LEU A 133 -36.19 7.26 -3.75
N PHE A 134 -36.73 8.48 -3.73
CA PHE A 134 -38.18 8.72 -3.71
C PHE A 134 -38.71 9.40 -4.98
N LYS A 135 -37.86 9.56 -6.00
CA LYS A 135 -38.33 9.94 -7.33
C LYS A 135 -39.31 8.90 -7.86
N SER A 136 -40.29 9.33 -8.65
CA SER A 136 -41.29 8.45 -9.28
C SER A 136 -40.68 7.31 -10.09
N ASP A 137 -39.50 7.55 -10.68
CA ASP A 137 -38.74 6.55 -11.46
C ASP A 137 -37.57 5.94 -10.65
N SER A 138 -37.63 6.01 -9.32
CA SER A 138 -36.54 5.54 -8.45
C SER A 138 -36.28 4.06 -8.68
N LYS A 139 -35.01 3.75 -8.96
CA LYS A 139 -34.55 2.38 -9.20
C LYS A 139 -33.87 1.76 -7.96
N PHE A 140 -33.85 2.45 -6.82
CA PHE A 140 -32.96 2.15 -5.69
C PHE A 140 -33.66 1.62 -4.43
N LEU A 141 -34.99 1.56 -4.44
CA LEU A 141 -35.80 0.91 -3.40
C LEU A 141 -36.61 -0.23 -4.02
N VAL A 142 -36.18 -1.47 -3.82
CA VAL A 142 -36.91 -2.66 -4.27
C VAL A 142 -37.72 -3.18 -3.10
N ASN A 143 -39.05 -3.21 -3.18
CA ASN A 143 -39.90 -3.62 -2.06
C ASN A 143 -39.55 -2.87 -0.76
N ASP A 144 -39.33 -1.55 -0.85
CA ASP A 144 -38.87 -0.69 0.24
C ASP A 144 -37.54 -1.11 0.89
N THR A 145 -36.69 -1.82 0.14
CA THR A 145 -35.37 -2.26 0.58
C THR A 145 -34.30 -1.46 -0.14
N LEU A 146 -33.46 -0.78 0.63
CA LEU A 146 -32.23 -0.17 0.12
C LEU A 146 -31.10 -1.20 0.20
N ILE A 147 -30.35 -1.38 -0.89
CA ILE A 147 -29.21 -2.29 -0.91
C ILE A 147 -27.93 -1.49 -1.08
N LEU A 148 -27.15 -1.41 0.00
CA LEU A 148 -25.81 -0.83 0.01
C LEU A 148 -24.78 -1.92 -0.17
N GLY A 149 -23.60 -1.58 -0.68
CA GLY A 149 -22.49 -2.52 -0.68
C GLY A 149 -21.13 -1.85 -0.60
N CYS A 150 -20.16 -2.66 -0.19
CA CYS A 150 -18.76 -2.31 -0.13
C CYS A 150 -17.93 -3.44 -0.73
N GLU A 151 -16.96 -3.10 -1.57
CA GLU A 151 -15.89 -4.00 -1.99
C GLU A 151 -14.56 -3.34 -1.63
N ILE A 152 -13.72 -4.09 -0.92
CA ILE A 152 -12.48 -3.60 -0.34
C ILE A 152 -11.33 -4.54 -0.68
N PHE A 153 -10.19 -3.95 -1.01
CA PHE A 153 -8.91 -4.62 -1.02
C PHE A 153 -8.03 -4.02 0.07
N TYR A 154 -7.32 -4.85 0.81
CA TYR A 154 -6.44 -4.41 1.88
C TYR A 154 -5.20 -5.29 2.03
N PHE A 155 -4.14 -4.73 2.59
CA PHE A 155 -2.99 -5.50 3.08
C PHE A 155 -2.46 -4.86 4.35
N CYS A 156 -1.81 -5.66 5.20
CA CYS A 156 -1.05 -5.15 6.32
C CYS A 156 0.28 -4.61 5.81
N GLY A 157 0.59 -3.35 6.13
CA GLY A 157 1.98 -2.91 6.04
C GLY A 157 2.83 -3.81 6.92
N LEU A 158 4.05 -4.14 6.49
CA LEU A 158 5.03 -4.69 7.43
C LEU A 158 5.05 -3.76 8.65
N GLU A 159 5.15 -4.36 9.83
CA GLU A 159 5.34 -3.65 11.09
C GLU A 159 6.18 -2.41 10.78
N SER A 160 5.64 -1.25 11.15
CA SER A 160 6.55 -0.21 11.55
C SER A 160 7.47 -0.94 12.52
N ASN A 161 8.72 -1.21 12.12
CA ASN A 161 9.78 -0.95 13.05
C ASN A 161 9.50 0.50 13.38
N ALA A 162 8.65 0.70 14.40
CA ALA A 162 8.69 1.87 15.20
C ALA A 162 10.20 1.99 15.35
N ASN A 163 10.75 3.06 14.77
CA ASN A 163 11.77 3.76 15.51
C ASN A 163 11.30 3.61 16.94
N THR A 164 12.04 2.86 17.73
CA THR A 164 11.98 2.99 19.16
C THR A 164 12.29 4.47 19.39
N GLN A 165 11.28 5.33 19.20
CA GLN A 165 10.95 6.40 20.09
C GLN A 165 10.50 5.71 21.38
N THR A 166 11.42 4.93 21.94
CA THR A 166 11.59 4.90 23.36
C THR A 166 11.85 6.36 23.71
N ASN A 167 10.81 7.04 24.16
CA ASN A 167 10.95 8.05 25.20
C ASN A 167 11.54 7.37 26.44
N ASN A 168 12.78 6.87 26.33
CA ASN A 168 13.56 6.36 27.42
C ASN A 168 14.77 7.29 27.51
N ASN A 169 14.72 8.16 28.50
CA ASN A 169 15.91 8.71 29.12
C ASN A 169 16.76 7.52 29.61
N GLY A 170 17.65 7.02 28.76
CA GLY A 170 18.51 5.87 29.04
C GLY A 170 19.29 5.42 27.81
N ASN A 171 20.52 5.94 27.67
CA ASN A 171 21.59 5.57 26.74
C ASN A 171 21.47 4.19 26.06
N GLU A 172 21.18 4.15 24.75
CA GLU A 172 20.99 2.93 23.95
C GLU A 172 22.16 2.69 22.95
N PRO A 173 22.84 1.51 22.98
CA PRO A 173 23.95 1.16 22.08
C PRO A 173 23.56 0.84 20.62
N LEU A 174 22.28 0.60 20.31
CA LEU A 174 21.86 0.04 19.03
C LEU A 174 22.04 1.01 17.85
N ASN A 175 21.91 2.32 18.09
CA ASN A 175 22.09 3.35 17.07
C ASN A 175 23.57 3.73 16.86
N THR A 176 24.49 3.30 17.72
CA THR A 176 25.90 3.67 17.65
C THR A 176 26.58 3.11 16.41
N LEU A 177 26.41 1.80 16.12
CA LEU A 177 27.07 1.15 14.98
C LEU A 177 26.60 1.71 13.63
N THR A 178 25.28 1.90 13.48
CA THR A 178 24.70 2.54 12.29
C THR A 178 25.27 3.93 12.07
N ASN A 179 25.36 4.73 13.13
CA ASN A 179 25.94 6.06 13.06
C ASN A 179 27.46 6.03 12.78
N ASP A 180 28.18 5.04 13.31
CA ASP A 180 29.61 4.84 13.05
C ASP A 180 29.85 4.54 11.56
N PHE A 181 29.05 3.66 10.96
CA PHE A 181 29.12 3.39 9.52
C PHE A 181 28.71 4.60 8.68
N GLY A 182 27.70 5.36 9.10
CA GLY A 182 27.35 6.64 8.46
C GLY A 182 28.53 7.62 8.45
N ARG A 183 29.19 7.82 9.60
CA ARG A 183 30.39 8.65 9.73
C ARG A 183 31.57 8.11 8.92
N MET A 184 31.69 6.79 8.80
CA MET A 184 32.70 6.15 7.97
C MET A 184 32.51 6.49 6.48
N LEU A 185 31.27 6.47 5.98
CA LEU A 185 30.95 6.93 4.62
C LEU A 185 31.30 8.41 4.42
N GLU A 186 30.88 9.28 5.34
CA GLU A 186 31.10 10.73 5.25
C GLU A 186 32.58 11.11 5.28
N SER A 187 33.37 10.48 6.16
CA SER A 187 34.79 10.78 6.29
C SER A 187 35.63 10.24 5.13
N ALA A 188 35.10 9.25 4.38
CA ALA A 188 35.78 8.51 3.32
C ALA A 188 37.14 7.89 3.72
N LYS A 189 37.47 7.82 5.02
CA LYS A 189 38.71 7.22 5.51
C LYS A 189 38.75 5.73 5.19
N PHE A 190 39.88 5.25 4.69
CA PHE A 190 40.09 3.85 4.28
C PHE A 190 39.22 3.34 3.13
N SER A 191 38.55 4.24 2.41
CA SER A 191 37.83 3.89 1.18
C SER A 191 38.78 3.33 0.12
N ASP A 192 38.37 2.22 -0.47
CA ASP A 192 39.12 1.40 -1.42
C ASP A 192 38.39 1.24 -2.77
N CYS A 193 37.22 1.87 -2.92
CA CYS A 193 36.51 2.01 -4.19
C CYS A 193 35.81 3.37 -4.33
N VAL A 194 35.39 3.69 -5.55
CA VAL A 194 34.67 4.91 -5.91
C VAL A 194 33.46 4.53 -6.75
N VAL A 195 32.27 4.93 -6.30
CA VAL A 195 31.05 4.89 -7.10
C VAL A 195 30.93 6.21 -7.86
N LYS A 196 30.92 6.15 -9.18
CA LYS A 196 30.81 7.31 -10.08
C LYS A 196 29.42 7.33 -10.70
N VAL A 197 28.74 8.48 -10.61
CA VAL A 197 27.41 8.73 -11.17
C VAL A 197 27.40 10.11 -11.83
N GLY A 198 27.41 10.13 -13.17
CA GLY A 198 27.72 11.34 -13.93
C GLY A 198 29.06 11.94 -13.50
N ASP A 199 29.05 13.22 -13.12
CA ASP A 199 30.23 13.94 -12.61
C ASP A 199 30.47 13.73 -11.10
N SER A 200 29.52 13.11 -10.39
CA SER A 200 29.62 12.88 -8.95
C SER A 200 30.43 11.63 -8.64
N LYS A 201 31.26 11.70 -7.59
CA LYS A 201 32.09 10.59 -7.11
C LYS A 201 31.86 10.38 -5.61
N ILE A 202 31.47 9.17 -5.25
CA ILE A 202 31.23 8.75 -3.86
C ILE A 202 32.32 7.74 -3.49
N ARG A 203 33.19 8.11 -2.55
CA ARG A 203 34.21 7.19 -2.02
C ARG A 203 33.55 6.20 -1.06
N ALA A 204 33.81 4.91 -1.24
CA ALA A 204 33.14 3.85 -0.50
C ALA A 204 34.08 2.69 -0.13
N HIS A 205 33.54 1.71 0.60
CA HIS A 205 34.26 0.52 1.06
C HIS A 205 33.70 -0.73 0.39
N LYS A 206 34.54 -1.46 -0.33
CA LYS A 206 34.14 -2.67 -1.08
C LYS A 206 33.41 -3.66 -0.19
N GLN A 207 33.95 -3.91 1.01
CA GLN A 207 33.40 -4.88 1.95
C GLN A 207 31.97 -4.53 2.39
N ILE A 208 31.67 -3.24 2.57
CA ILE A 208 30.32 -2.79 2.93
C ILE A 208 29.39 -2.96 1.74
N LEU A 209 29.78 -2.54 0.54
CA LEU A 209 28.91 -2.67 -0.65
C LEU A 209 28.63 -4.14 -0.98
N ALA A 210 29.67 -4.98 -1.04
CA ALA A 210 29.58 -6.40 -1.35
C ALA A 210 28.75 -7.18 -0.32
N SER A 211 28.93 -6.92 0.98
CA SER A 211 28.16 -7.62 2.02
C SER A 211 26.67 -7.24 2.06
N ARG A 212 26.28 -6.14 1.42
CA ARG A 212 24.93 -5.57 1.50
C ARG A 212 24.16 -5.65 0.18
N SER A 213 24.82 -6.04 -0.91
CA SER A 213 24.24 -6.24 -2.24
C SER A 213 25.03 -7.28 -3.02
N GLU A 214 24.36 -8.35 -3.43
CA GLU A 214 24.93 -9.41 -4.26
C GLU A 214 25.45 -8.88 -5.61
N VAL A 215 24.82 -7.83 -6.13
CA VAL A 215 25.23 -7.20 -7.39
C VAL A 215 26.54 -6.44 -7.21
N PHE A 216 26.69 -5.69 -6.12
CA PHE A 216 27.99 -5.07 -5.81
C PHE A 216 29.07 -6.13 -5.52
N ASP A 217 28.75 -7.23 -4.85
CA ASP A 217 29.69 -8.34 -4.62
C ASP A 217 30.21 -8.91 -5.94
N HIS A 218 29.31 -9.21 -6.88
CA HIS A 218 29.66 -9.68 -8.21
C HIS A 218 30.54 -8.69 -8.98
N ILE A 219 30.14 -7.41 -9.02
CA ILE A 219 30.91 -6.34 -9.68
C ILE A 219 32.31 -6.24 -9.08
N LEU A 220 32.44 -6.27 -7.76
CA LEU A 220 33.71 -6.08 -7.05
C LEU A 220 34.62 -7.30 -7.14
N THR A 221 34.06 -8.51 -7.14
CA THR A 221 34.81 -9.75 -7.36
C THR A 221 35.40 -9.76 -8.77
N GLY A 222 34.64 -9.35 -9.78
CA GLY A 222 35.14 -9.21 -11.15
C GLY A 222 36.30 -8.21 -11.29
N LYS A 223 36.41 -7.27 -10.35
CA LYS A 223 37.41 -6.20 -10.33
C LYS A 223 38.55 -6.43 -9.33
N GLN A 224 38.64 -7.61 -8.71
CA GLN A 224 39.56 -7.90 -7.60
C GLN A 224 41.05 -7.78 -7.96
N HIS A 225 41.40 -7.89 -9.25
CA HIS A 225 42.78 -7.80 -9.75
C HIS A 225 43.10 -6.43 -10.39
N GLU A 226 42.14 -5.51 -10.45
CA GLU A 226 42.37 -4.15 -10.97
C GLU A 226 43.11 -3.28 -9.93
N PRO A 227 43.86 -2.24 -10.37
CA PRO A 227 44.46 -1.27 -9.47
C PRO A 227 43.40 -0.56 -8.59
N THR A 228 43.72 -0.39 -7.31
CA THR A 228 42.88 0.36 -6.38
C THR A 228 43.09 1.87 -6.51
N PRO A 229 42.04 2.69 -6.34
CA PRO A 229 40.67 2.30 -6.00
C PRO A 229 39.88 1.79 -7.22
N ASN A 230 39.07 0.75 -7.03
CA ASN A 230 38.16 0.31 -8.09
C ASN A 230 37.10 1.37 -8.36
N VAL A 231 36.79 1.61 -9.63
CA VAL A 231 35.71 2.52 -10.05
C VAL A 231 34.50 1.69 -10.48
N ILE A 232 33.34 2.00 -9.90
CA ILE A 232 32.04 1.45 -10.27
C ILE A 232 31.23 2.58 -10.90
N GLU A 233 30.86 2.44 -12.18
CA GLU A 233 30.09 3.45 -12.90
C GLU A 233 28.59 3.11 -12.86
N ILE A 234 27.76 4.10 -12.50
CA ILE A 234 26.30 3.99 -12.42
C ILE A 234 25.71 5.17 -13.19
N ASP A 235 25.21 4.93 -14.39
CA ASP A 235 24.74 6.00 -15.29
C ASP A 235 23.22 6.11 -15.41
N LYS A 236 22.48 5.09 -14.95
CA LYS A 236 21.02 5.01 -15.12
C LYS A 236 20.20 5.83 -14.12
N PHE A 237 20.81 6.25 -13.02
CA PHE A 237 20.11 6.84 -11.87
C PHE A 237 20.65 8.23 -11.55
N SER A 238 19.82 9.06 -10.93
CA SER A 238 20.25 10.39 -10.51
C SER A 238 21.34 10.30 -9.43
N PRO A 239 22.26 11.29 -9.36
CA PRO A 239 23.25 11.34 -8.29
C PRO A 239 22.64 11.32 -6.88
N LYS A 240 21.45 11.93 -6.72
CA LYS A 240 20.71 11.95 -5.46
C LYS A 240 20.26 10.54 -5.05
N ALA A 241 19.64 9.80 -5.98
CA ALA A 241 19.20 8.44 -5.73
C ALA A 241 20.38 7.50 -5.42
N VAL A 242 21.46 7.55 -6.21
CA VAL A 242 22.67 6.74 -5.93
C VAL A 242 23.26 7.07 -4.57
N LYS A 243 23.31 8.34 -4.17
CA LYS A 243 23.80 8.74 -2.84
C LYS A 243 22.95 8.14 -1.71
N GLU A 244 21.63 8.18 -1.82
CA GLU A 244 20.74 7.57 -0.83
C GLU A 244 20.83 6.05 -0.81
N MET A 245 21.00 5.39 -1.97
CA MET A 245 21.30 3.96 -2.02
C MET A 245 22.57 3.62 -1.25
N ILE A 246 23.68 4.33 -1.50
CA ILE A 246 24.94 4.08 -0.79
C ILE A 246 24.79 4.33 0.72
N LYS A 247 24.08 5.39 1.12
CA LYS A 247 23.78 5.66 2.53
C LYS A 247 22.96 4.54 3.16
N TYR A 248 21.96 4.01 2.46
CA TYR A 248 21.17 2.85 2.90
C TYR A 248 22.04 1.61 3.11
N LEU A 249 22.99 1.32 2.22
CA LEU A 249 23.88 0.15 2.37
C LEU A 249 24.72 0.24 3.65
N TYR A 250 25.17 1.43 4.03
CA TYR A 250 25.97 1.62 5.24
C TYR A 250 25.15 1.63 6.53
N THR A 251 23.96 2.20 6.48
CA THR A 251 23.21 2.55 7.71
C THR A 251 21.99 1.66 7.93
N GLY A 252 21.49 1.00 6.89
CA GLY A 252 20.19 0.34 6.90
C GLY A 252 18.99 1.31 6.96
N ASN A 253 19.23 2.62 7.10
CA ASN A 253 18.18 3.63 7.17
C ASN A 253 17.58 3.82 5.78
N LEU A 254 16.26 3.63 5.69
CA LEU A 254 15.52 3.88 4.45
C LEU A 254 15.46 5.39 4.18
N PRO A 255 15.67 5.82 2.92
CA PRO A 255 15.55 7.23 2.58
C PRO A 255 14.09 7.67 2.62
N GLU A 256 13.89 8.99 2.69
CA GLU A 256 12.60 9.59 2.36
C GLU A 256 12.32 9.32 0.88
N MET A 257 11.20 8.64 0.62
CA MET A 257 10.93 8.09 -0.71
C MET A 257 10.39 9.13 -1.68
N ASP A 258 9.65 10.13 -1.21
CA ASP A 258 9.05 11.26 -1.92
C ASP A 258 9.19 11.21 -3.46
N GLU A 259 9.97 12.12 -4.05
CA GLU A 259 10.14 12.24 -5.50
C GLU A 259 11.00 11.12 -6.12
N MET A 260 11.70 10.33 -5.31
CA MET A 260 12.65 9.32 -5.76
C MET A 260 12.08 7.90 -5.75
N ALA A 261 10.83 7.70 -5.36
CA ALA A 261 10.25 6.37 -5.16
C ALA A 261 10.35 5.49 -6.42
N CYS A 262 10.19 6.05 -7.62
CA CYS A 262 10.40 5.32 -8.87
C CYS A 262 11.86 4.88 -9.08
N GLU A 263 12.83 5.77 -8.81
CA GLU A 263 14.25 5.42 -8.91
C GLU A 263 14.67 4.42 -7.84
N MET A 264 14.15 4.56 -6.61
CA MET A 264 14.41 3.62 -5.51
C MET A 264 13.81 2.24 -5.77
N LEU A 265 12.66 2.17 -6.46
CA LEU A 265 12.09 0.91 -6.91
C LEU A 265 13.04 0.22 -7.90
N ALA A 266 13.50 0.96 -8.91
CA ALA A 266 14.41 0.45 -9.93
C ALA A 266 15.78 0.05 -9.36
N ILE A 267 16.35 0.86 -8.48
CA ILE A 267 17.57 0.55 -7.73
C ILE A 267 17.37 -0.71 -6.87
N GLY A 268 16.25 -0.78 -6.16
CA GLY A 268 15.93 -1.90 -5.28
C GLY A 268 15.84 -3.23 -6.03
N ASP A 269 15.38 -3.20 -7.27
CA ASP A 269 15.36 -4.36 -8.16
C ASP A 269 16.76 -4.64 -8.74
N GLU A 270 17.40 -3.63 -9.35
CA GLU A 270 18.69 -3.78 -10.06
C GLU A 270 19.85 -4.19 -9.14
N TYR A 271 19.84 -3.76 -7.86
CA TYR A 271 20.88 -4.10 -6.88
C TYR A 271 20.42 -5.12 -5.82
N ILE A 272 19.23 -5.72 -6.00
CA ILE A 272 18.64 -6.73 -5.12
C ILE A 272 18.53 -6.25 -3.66
N LEU A 273 18.01 -5.03 -3.48
CA LEU A 273 17.79 -4.39 -2.18
C LEU A 273 16.32 -4.49 -1.79
N ASN A 274 15.85 -5.71 -1.49
CA ASN A 274 14.44 -6.01 -1.26
C ASN A 274 13.72 -5.09 -0.25
N PRO A 275 14.30 -4.71 0.91
CA PRO A 275 13.64 -3.79 1.83
C PRO A 275 13.48 -2.38 1.24
N LEU A 276 14.47 -1.91 0.47
CA LEU A 276 14.41 -0.62 -0.21
C LEU A 276 13.33 -0.63 -1.31
N LYS A 277 13.30 -1.69 -2.13
CA LYS A 277 12.27 -1.93 -3.14
C LYS A 277 10.87 -1.96 -2.51
N SER A 278 10.70 -2.74 -1.44
CA SER A 278 9.45 -2.83 -0.70
C SER A 278 8.97 -1.49 -0.14
N LYS A 279 9.89 -0.63 0.32
CA LYS A 279 9.54 0.69 0.84
C LYS A 279 9.18 1.66 -0.29
N ALA A 280 9.86 1.57 -1.43
CA ALA A 280 9.50 2.30 -2.64
C ALA A 280 8.10 1.92 -3.13
N GLU A 281 7.76 0.61 -3.16
CA GLU A 281 6.42 0.13 -3.50
C GLU A 281 5.35 0.73 -2.56
N GLU A 282 5.60 0.74 -1.25
CA GLU A 282 4.67 1.34 -0.28
C GLU A 282 4.46 2.84 -0.56
N SER A 283 5.53 3.58 -0.85
CA SER A 283 5.46 5.01 -1.17
C SER A 283 4.61 5.25 -2.43
N LEU A 284 4.86 4.47 -3.48
CA LEU A 284 4.11 4.57 -4.74
C LEU A 284 2.63 4.21 -4.55
N ILE A 285 2.33 3.19 -3.74
CA ILE A 285 0.96 2.81 -3.39
C ILE A 285 0.21 3.95 -2.68
N ASN A 286 0.88 4.67 -1.79
CA ASN A 286 0.28 5.79 -1.05
C ASN A 286 0.07 7.03 -1.94
N SER A 287 0.86 7.19 -3.01
CA SER A 287 0.74 8.30 -3.97
C SER A 287 -0.06 7.97 -5.23
N LEU A 288 -0.68 6.79 -5.31
CA LEU A 288 -1.47 6.38 -6.47
C LEU A 288 -2.59 7.37 -6.77
N THR A 289 -2.80 7.68 -8.04
CA THR A 289 -3.89 8.51 -8.56
C THR A 289 -4.34 7.98 -9.91
N LYS A 290 -5.44 8.53 -10.46
CA LYS A 290 -5.87 8.19 -11.82
C LYS A 290 -4.85 8.60 -12.89
N ASP A 291 -4.01 9.60 -12.59
CA ASP A 291 -3.06 10.17 -13.55
C ASP A 291 -1.76 9.36 -13.62
N ASN A 292 -1.32 8.75 -12.51
CA ASN A 292 -0.06 8.00 -12.45
C ASN A 292 -0.23 6.46 -12.48
N ILE A 293 -1.45 5.95 -12.44
CA ILE A 293 -1.74 4.51 -12.35
C ILE A 293 -1.10 3.70 -13.50
N CYS A 294 -1.16 4.19 -14.74
CA CYS A 294 -0.63 3.47 -15.90
C CYS A 294 0.91 3.43 -15.86
N ASP A 295 1.55 4.56 -15.51
CA ASP A 295 3.00 4.64 -15.35
C ASP A 295 3.49 3.71 -14.23
N TYR A 296 2.83 3.72 -13.07
CA TYR A 296 3.20 2.86 -11.95
C TYR A 296 2.97 1.39 -12.25
N LEU A 297 1.91 1.05 -12.97
CA LEU A 297 1.65 -0.31 -13.40
C LEU A 297 2.76 -0.81 -14.36
N VAL A 298 3.17 -0.01 -15.34
CA VAL A 298 4.27 -0.37 -16.26
C VAL A 298 5.59 -0.51 -15.51
N LYS A 299 5.92 0.45 -14.64
CA LYS A 299 7.13 0.38 -13.79
C LYS A 299 7.12 -0.83 -12.86
N SER A 300 5.95 -1.21 -12.36
CA SER A 300 5.84 -2.39 -11.50
C SER A 300 6.15 -3.69 -12.23
N GLU A 301 5.79 -3.82 -13.50
CA GLU A 301 6.18 -4.96 -14.34
C GLU A 301 7.68 -4.90 -14.68
N ALA A 302 8.17 -3.71 -15.08
CA ALA A 302 9.58 -3.53 -15.48
C ALA A 302 10.58 -3.84 -14.35
N HIS A 303 10.17 -3.64 -13.09
CA HIS A 303 11.01 -3.83 -11.91
C HIS A 303 10.52 -4.95 -10.99
N SER A 304 9.73 -5.90 -11.52
CA SER A 304 9.22 -7.06 -10.76
C SER A 304 8.63 -6.69 -9.38
N ALA A 305 7.90 -5.58 -9.31
CA ALA A 305 7.34 -5.01 -8.08
C ALA A 305 5.92 -5.55 -7.85
N GLU A 306 5.84 -6.78 -7.34
CA GLU A 306 4.60 -7.55 -7.33
C GLU A 306 3.47 -6.90 -6.53
N ILE A 307 3.77 -6.25 -5.41
CA ILE A 307 2.73 -5.69 -4.52
C ILE A 307 2.16 -4.43 -5.15
N LEU A 308 3.04 -3.55 -5.65
CA LEU A 308 2.62 -2.37 -6.41
C LEU A 308 1.79 -2.79 -7.63
N GLN A 309 2.21 -3.80 -8.37
CA GLN A 309 1.49 -4.30 -9.54
C GLN A 309 0.08 -4.78 -9.16
N LYS A 310 -0.01 -5.70 -8.20
CA LYS A 310 -1.29 -6.26 -7.75
C LYS A 310 -2.23 -5.17 -7.25
N TRP A 311 -1.70 -4.16 -6.55
CA TRP A 311 -2.46 -3.02 -6.04
C TRP A 311 -2.94 -2.11 -7.17
N CYS A 312 -2.09 -1.82 -8.17
CA CYS A 312 -2.48 -1.05 -9.36
C CYS A 312 -3.62 -1.75 -10.13
N LEU A 313 -3.52 -3.06 -10.34
CA LEU A 313 -4.57 -3.81 -11.02
C LEU A 313 -5.92 -3.76 -10.25
N ARG A 314 -5.88 -3.78 -8.91
CA ARG A 314 -7.08 -3.68 -8.06
C ARG A 314 -7.66 -2.27 -8.06
N PHE A 315 -6.82 -1.24 -8.15
CA PHE A 315 -7.26 0.13 -8.37
C PHE A 315 -8.08 0.25 -9.66
N ILE A 316 -7.58 -0.34 -10.75
CA ILE A 316 -8.26 -0.35 -12.05
C ILE A 316 -9.55 -1.18 -11.98
N TYR A 317 -9.53 -2.34 -11.32
CA TYR A 317 -10.73 -3.17 -11.11
C TYR A 317 -11.84 -2.39 -10.37
N LEU A 318 -11.50 -1.63 -9.33
CA LEU A 318 -12.44 -0.81 -8.57
C LEU A 318 -12.85 0.48 -9.28
N ASN A 319 -12.16 0.86 -10.36
CA ASN A 319 -12.37 2.10 -11.09
C ASN A 319 -12.26 1.86 -12.62
N PRO A 320 -13.11 0.99 -13.20
CA PRO A 320 -12.97 0.55 -14.59
C PRO A 320 -13.12 1.68 -15.60
N GLU A 321 -13.75 2.79 -15.24
CA GLU A 321 -13.88 3.97 -16.10
C GLU A 321 -12.54 4.58 -16.54
N ILE A 322 -11.46 4.28 -15.82
CA ILE A 322 -10.08 4.66 -16.15
C ILE A 322 -9.68 4.04 -17.49
N THR A 323 -10.05 2.79 -17.74
CA THR A 323 -9.66 2.06 -18.95
C THR A 323 -10.30 2.60 -20.23
N VAL A 324 -11.39 3.36 -20.11
CA VAL A 324 -12.14 3.91 -21.25
C VAL A 324 -11.71 5.34 -21.58
N ASN A 325 -11.15 6.07 -20.61
CA ASN A 325 -10.95 7.53 -20.72
C ASN A 325 -9.47 7.96 -20.76
N ILE A 326 -8.53 7.01 -20.69
CA ILE A 326 -7.10 7.31 -20.57
C ILE A 326 -6.36 6.72 -21.78
N SER A 327 -5.81 7.60 -22.62
CA SER A 327 -5.03 7.21 -23.81
C SER A 327 -3.79 6.37 -23.49
N GLU A 328 -3.30 6.50 -22.26
CA GLU A 328 -2.18 5.77 -21.72
C GLU A 328 -2.55 4.30 -21.44
N TRP A 329 -3.81 4.00 -21.13
CA TRP A 329 -4.25 2.62 -20.94
C TRP A 329 -4.16 1.82 -22.25
N ASP A 330 -4.54 2.41 -23.38
CA ASP A 330 -4.41 1.76 -24.70
C ASP A 330 -2.96 1.37 -24.96
N LYS A 331 -2.00 2.24 -24.63
CA LYS A 331 -0.57 1.93 -24.73
C LYS A 331 -0.16 0.78 -23.80
N VAL A 332 -0.68 0.73 -22.58
CA VAL A 332 -0.42 -0.40 -21.67
C VAL A 332 -0.97 -1.69 -22.26
N ALA A 333 -2.18 -1.67 -22.81
CA ALA A 333 -2.81 -2.83 -23.40
C ALA A 333 -2.03 -3.37 -24.62
N ASP A 334 -1.52 -2.47 -25.46
CA ASP A 334 -0.76 -2.81 -26.65
C ASP A 334 0.65 -3.33 -26.32
N VAL A 335 1.36 -2.67 -25.40
CA VAL A 335 2.78 -2.97 -25.09
C VAL A 335 2.90 -4.07 -24.04
N HIS A 336 1.95 -4.18 -23.12
CA HIS A 336 1.98 -5.11 -21.99
C HIS A 336 0.69 -5.94 -21.86
N PRO A 337 0.33 -6.76 -22.88
CA PRO A 337 -0.94 -7.51 -22.91
C PRO A 337 -1.12 -8.49 -21.74
N LEU A 338 -0.02 -8.98 -21.15
CA LEU A 338 -0.07 -9.84 -19.97
C LEU A 338 -0.65 -9.13 -18.74
N LEU A 339 -0.49 -7.81 -18.63
CA LEU A 339 -1.11 -7.02 -17.55
C LEU A 339 -2.63 -6.96 -17.70
N VAL A 340 -3.11 -6.85 -18.95
CA VAL A 340 -4.55 -6.95 -19.26
C VAL A 340 -5.07 -8.35 -18.93
N GLY A 341 -4.30 -9.39 -19.24
CA GLY A 341 -4.59 -10.77 -18.84
C GLY A 341 -4.72 -10.90 -17.32
N LYS A 342 -3.77 -10.37 -16.53
CA LYS A 342 -3.84 -10.36 -15.06
C LYS A 342 -5.07 -9.58 -14.55
N LEU A 343 -5.40 -8.44 -15.17
CA LEU A 343 -6.61 -7.69 -14.82
C LEU A 343 -7.89 -8.50 -15.09
N PHE A 344 -7.96 -9.20 -16.22
CA PHE A 344 -9.10 -10.08 -16.55
C PHE A 344 -9.28 -11.19 -15.49
N MET A 345 -8.19 -11.79 -15.02
CA MET A 345 -8.25 -12.81 -13.96
C MET A 345 -8.86 -12.27 -12.66
N ILE A 346 -8.55 -11.02 -12.28
CA ILE A 346 -9.17 -10.34 -11.14
C ILE A 346 -10.68 -10.18 -11.36
N PHE A 347 -11.10 -9.73 -12.55
CA PHE A 347 -12.53 -9.61 -12.89
C PHE A 347 -13.27 -10.94 -12.87
N ALA A 348 -12.60 -12.02 -13.31
CA ALA A 348 -13.16 -13.36 -13.30
C ALA A 348 -13.20 -14.00 -11.89
N ASN A 349 -12.61 -13.36 -10.87
CA ASN A 349 -12.37 -13.93 -9.54
C ASN A 349 -11.58 -15.26 -9.60
N ILE A 350 -10.59 -15.32 -10.48
CA ILE A 350 -9.68 -16.46 -10.63
C ILE A 350 -8.28 -15.98 -10.19
N GLU A 351 -8.05 -15.86 -8.88
CA GLU A 351 -6.75 -15.48 -8.32
C GLU A 351 -6.20 -16.54 -7.37
#